data_AF-A0A2V7PU72-F1
#
_entry.id   AF-A0A2V7PU72-F1
#
_cell.length_a   1.000
_cell.length_b   1.000
_cell.length_c   1.000
_cell.angle_alpha   90.00
_cell.angle_beta   90.00
_cell.angle_gamma   90.00
#
_symmetry.space_group_name_H-M   'P 1'
#
loop_
_entity.id
_entity.type
_entity.pdbx_description
1 polymer ?
#
loop_
_entity_poly.entity_id
_entity_poly.type
_entity_poly.pdbx_seq_one_letter_code
_entity_poly.pdbx_strand_id
1 'polypeptide(L)' 'MQTDQQKIKPEDRETVARIAAKLKELRAAPGIESLEQCNVAVRQQEVKRENVLPELTVVGNSWISLMAYQAKGYAYIAP' A
#
# COMPACT_ATOMS: atom_id res chain seq x y z
N MET A 1 -3.35 3.38 0.54
CA MET A 1 -4.15 3.75 1.74
C MET A 1 -4.13 5.25 1.92
N GLN A 2 -5.30 5.90 1.96
CA GLN A 2 -5.45 7.36 2.04
C GLN A 2 -5.28 7.89 3.48
N THR A 3 -4.67 9.06 3.65
CA THR A 3 -4.42 9.74 4.92
C THR A 3 -5.39 10.89 5.20
N ASP A 4 -6.12 11.37 4.19
CA ASP A 4 -7.13 12.42 4.36
C ASP A 4 -8.34 11.90 5.14
N GLN A 5 -8.43 12.30 6.41
CA GLN A 5 -9.49 11.92 7.35
C GLN A 5 -10.91 12.34 6.90
N GLN A 6 -11.03 13.35 6.04
CA GLN A 6 -12.32 13.79 5.51
C GLN A 6 -12.86 12.83 4.44
N LYS A 7 -11.95 12.10 3.78
CA LYS A 7 -12.28 11.08 2.78
C LYS A 7 -12.43 9.68 3.37
N ILE A 8 -12.35 9.56 4.70
CA ILE A 8 -12.51 8.31 5.44
C ILE A 8 -13.80 8.39 6.25
N LYS A 9 -14.66 7.39 6.08
CA LYS A 9 -15.92 7.31 6.84
C LYS A 9 -15.62 7.28 8.34
N PRO A 10 -16.39 8.00 9.18
CA PRO A 10 -16.14 8.05 10.61
C PRO A 10 -15.96 6.68 11.27
N GLU A 11 -16.79 5.71 10.89
CA GLU A 11 -16.77 4.34 11.38
C GLU A 11 -15.49 3.56 11.02
N ASP A 12 -14.81 3.94 9.94
CA ASP A 12 -13.60 3.26 9.47
C ASP A 12 -12.31 3.86 10.07
N ARG A 13 -12.37 5.03 10.71
CA ARG A 13 -11.17 5.78 11.14
C ARG A 13 -10.31 5.02 12.13
N GLU A 14 -10.92 4.31 13.08
CA GLU A 14 -10.17 3.50 14.05
C GLU A 14 -9.46 2.33 13.35
N THR A 15 -10.18 1.64 12.46
CA THR A 15 -9.63 0.54 11.67
C THR A 15 -8.49 1.02 10.78
N VAL A 16 -8.65 2.16 10.11
CA VAL A 16 -7.60 2.81 9.32
C VAL A 16 -6.40 3.14 10.20
N ALA A 17 -6.58 3.73 11.38
CA ALA A 17 -5.45 4.03 12.27
C ALA A 17 -4.66 2.77 12.65
N ARG A 18 -5.37 1.68 12.96
CA ARG A 18 -4.76 0.37 13.25
C ARG A 18 -4.01 -0.22 12.05
N ILE A 19 -4.59 -0.17 10.86
CA ILE A 19 -3.92 -0.65 9.64
C ILE A 19 -2.67 0.19 9.35
N ALA A 20 -2.74 1.52 9.51
CA ALA A 20 -1.61 2.42 9.29
C ALA A 20 -0.46 2.11 10.26
N ALA A 21 -0.77 1.91 11.54
CA ALA A 21 0.22 1.48 12.53
C ALA A 21 0.86 0.13 12.15
N LYS A 22 0.05 -0.82 11.68
CA LYS A 22 0.57 -2.13 11.26
C LYS A 22 1.46 -2.05 10.02
N LEU A 23 1.10 -1.24 9.04
CA LEU A 23 1.93 -1.01 7.86
C LEU A 23 3.28 -0.38 8.23
N LYS A 24 3.29 0.52 9.22
CA LYS A 24 4.54 1.09 9.76
C LYS A 24 5.42 0.05 10.44
N GLU A 25 4.83 -0.83 11.25
CA GLU A 25 5.57 -1.96 11.84
C GLU A 25 6.14 -2.88 10.75
N LEU A 26 5.33 -3.27 9.76
CA LEU A 26 5.75 -4.14 8.67
C LEU A 26 6.87 -3.50 7.84
N ARG A 27 6.79 -2.20 7.57
CA ARG A 27 7.84 -1.49 6.82
C ARG A 27 9.20 -1.55 7.52
N ALA A 28 9.19 -1.59 8.85
CA ALA A 28 10.40 -1.67 9.68
C ALA A 28 10.85 -3.12 9.99
N ALA A 29 10.06 -4.13 9.61
CA ALA A 29 10.36 -5.52 9.94
C ALA A 29 11.54 -6.06 9.11
N PRO A 30 12.43 -6.89 9.70
CA PRO A 30 13.50 -7.55 8.97
C PRO A 30 12.94 -8.42 7.83
N GLY A 31 13.56 -8.32 6.65
CA GLY A 31 13.16 -9.07 5.46
C GLY A 31 12.03 -8.45 4.63
N ILE A 32 11.42 -7.35 5.07
CA ILE A 32 10.47 -6.58 4.24
C ILE A 32 11.24 -5.52 3.44
N GLU A 33 11.49 -5.80 2.17
CA GLU A 33 12.20 -4.85 1.28
C GLU A 33 11.34 -3.63 0.94
N SER A 34 10.07 -3.85 0.62
CA SER A 34 9.14 -2.80 0.20
C SER A 34 7.68 -3.14 0.48
N LEU A 35 6.89 -2.11 0.77
CA LEU A 35 5.42 -2.17 0.71
C LEU A 35 4.98 -1.26 -0.44
N GLU A 36 4.32 -1.82 -1.45
CA GLU A 36 4.01 -1.11 -2.69
C GLU A 36 2.50 -0.81 -2.82
N GLN A 37 2.17 0.37 -3.35
CA GLN A 37 0.81 0.77 -3.68
C GLN A 37 0.70 1.02 -5.18
N CYS A 38 -0.25 0.35 -5.84
CA CYS A 38 -0.50 0.53 -7.26
C CYS A 38 -1.02 1.94 -7.57
N ASN A 39 -0.34 2.69 -8.43
CA ASN A 39 -0.76 4.03 -8.84
C ASN A 39 -2.03 4.01 -9.71
N VAL A 40 -2.29 2.91 -10.43
CA VAL A 40 -3.56 2.73 -11.16
C VAL A 40 -4.74 2.74 -10.18
N ALA A 41 -4.62 1.99 -9.07
CA ALA A 41 -5.64 1.95 -8.02
C ALA A 41 -5.78 3.30 -7.29
N VAL A 42 -4.66 3.97 -6.99
CA VAL A 42 -4.67 5.32 -6.38
C VAL A 42 -5.48 6.30 -7.23
N ARG A 43 -5.26 6.32 -8.55
CA ARG A 43 -6.01 7.16 -9.48
C ARG A 43 -7.48 6.76 -9.57
N GLN A 44 -7.78 5.46 -9.65
CA GLN A 44 -9.15 4.96 -9.74
C GLN A 44 -9.99 5.32 -8.50
N GLN A 45 -9.36 5.35 -7.32
CA GLN A 45 -9.99 5.73 -6.05
C GLN A 45 -9.95 7.25 -5.79
N GLU A 46 -9.49 8.04 -6.77
CA GLU A 46 -9.36 9.50 -6.68
C GLU A 46 -8.52 9.97 -5.48
N VAL A 47 -7.58 9.14 -5.04
CA VAL A 47 -6.67 9.45 -3.95
C VAL A 47 -5.51 10.26 -4.52
N LYS A 48 -5.22 11.41 -3.91
CA LYS A 48 -4.02 12.18 -4.23
C LYS A 48 -2.78 11.40 -3.80
N ARG A 49 -1.73 11.43 -4.60
CA ARG A 49 -0.51 10.63 -4.35
C ARG A 49 0.16 11.04 -3.03
N GLU A 50 0.15 12.33 -2.72
CA GLU A 50 0.61 12.92 -1.46
C GLU A 50 -0.21 12.51 -0.24
N ASN A 51 -1.44 12.03 -0.45
CA ASN A 51 -2.31 11.52 0.61
C ASN A 51 -2.18 10.00 0.75
N VAL A 52 -1.22 9.34 0.10
CA VAL A 52 -0.89 7.94 0.37
C VAL A 52 0.05 7.90 1.57
N LEU A 53 -0.13 6.90 2.45
CA LEU A 53 0.79 6.69 3.58
C LEU A 53 2.27 6.67 3.14
N PRO A 54 3.16 7.39 3.86
CA PRO A 54 4.57 7.51 3.47
C PRO A 54 5.35 6.20 3.56
N GLU A 55 4.83 5.22 4.32
CA GLU A 55 5.42 3.87 4.40
C GLU A 55 5.23 3.06 3.12
N LEU A 56 4.34 3.49 2.21
CA LEU A 56 4.03 2.81 0.96
C LEU A 56 4.75 3.48 -0.22
N THR A 57 5.47 2.67 -1.01
CA THR A 57 6.04 3.12 -2.28
C THR A 57 4.99 3.06 -3.37
N VAL A 58 4.62 4.20 -3.95
CA VAL A 58 3.63 4.23 -5.03
C VAL A 58 4.28 3.87 -6.37
N VAL A 59 4.08 2.64 -6.82
CA VAL A 59 4.63 2.12 -8.09
C VAL A 59 3.65 2.31 -9.24
N GLY A 60 4.15 2.31 -10.49
CA GLY A 60 3.31 2.54 -11.68
C GLY A 60 2.12 1.58 -11.76
N ASN A 61 2.39 0.27 -11.78
CA ASN A 61 1.36 -0.77 -11.79
C ASN A 61 1.87 -1.99 -11.01
N SER A 62 1.27 -2.29 -9.87
CA SER A 62 1.69 -3.42 -9.01
C SER A 62 1.49 -4.79 -9.66
N TRP A 63 0.59 -4.93 -10.64
CA TRP A 63 0.47 -6.19 -11.39
C TRP A 63 1.72 -6.43 -12.25
N ILE A 64 2.24 -5.39 -12.88
CA ILE A 64 3.48 -5.48 -13.67
C ILE A 64 4.68 -5.71 -12.73
N SER A 65 4.74 -5.02 -11.58
CA SER A 65 5.76 -5.28 -10.56
C SER A 65 5.73 -6.75 -10.11
N LEU A 66 4.55 -7.28 -9.78
CA LEU A 66 4.36 -8.66 -9.35
C LEU A 66 4.88 -9.66 -10.39
N MET A 67 4.46 -9.50 -11.65
CA MET A 67 4.95 -10.34 -12.75
C MET A 67 6.48 -10.29 -12.90
N ALA A 68 7.07 -9.10 -12.72
CA ALA A 68 8.53 -8.95 -12.77
C ALA A 68 9.24 -9.61 -11.59
N TYR A 69 8.68 -9.57 -10.37
CA TYR A 69 9.20 -10.30 -9.23
C TYR A 69 9.09 -11.82 -9.46
N GLN A 70 7.95 -12.31 -9.95
CA GLN A 70 7.80 -13.73 -10.29
C GLN A 70 8.81 -14.17 -11.36
N ALA A 71 9.04 -13.36 -12.40
CA ALA A 71 10.03 -13.65 -13.43
C ALA A 71 11.48 -13.71 -12.89
N LYS A 72 11.77 -13.04 -11.77
CA LYS A 72 13.05 -13.14 -11.05
C LYS A 72 13.15 -14.36 -10.13
N GLY A 73 12.12 -15.21 -10.10
CA GLY A 73 12.08 -16.42 -9.27
C GLY A 73 11.48 -16.23 -7.88
N TYR A 74 10.88 -15.07 -7.58
CA TYR A 74 10.15 -14.89 -6.32
C TYR A 74 8.84 -15.70 -6.34
N ALA A 75 8.55 -16.38 -5.23
CA ALA A 75 7.28 -17.06 -5.07
C ALA A 75 6.14 -16.06 -4.91
N TYR A 76 5.02 -16.32 -5.58
CA TYR A 76 3.78 -15.59 -5.35
C TYR A 76 2.94 -16.31 -4.29
N ILE A 77 2.52 -15.56 -3.28
CA ILE A 77 1.67 -16.04 -2.19
C ILE A 77 0.39 -15.21 -2.21
N ALA A 78 -0.75 -15.88 -2.34
CA ALA A 78 -2.08 -15.27 -2.23
C ALA A 78 -2.84 -15.95 -1.07
N PRO A 79 -3.19 -15.19 -0.01
CA PRO A 79 -3.96 -15.71 1.13
C PRO A 79 -5.45 -15.91 0.82
#